data_AF-A0AAV4EMK2-F1
#
_entry.id   AF-A0AAV4EMK2-F1
#
_cell.length_a   1.000
_cell.length_b   1.000
_cell.length_c   1.000
_cell.angle_alpha   90.00
_cell.angle_beta   90.00
_cell.angle_gamma   90.00
#
_symmetry.space_group_name_H-M   'P 1'
#
loop_
_entity.id
_entity.type
_entity.pdbx_description
1 polymer ?
#
loop_
_entity_poly.entity_id
_entity_poly.type
_entity_poly.pdbx_seq_one_letter_code
_entity_poly.pdbx_strand_id
1 'polypeptide(L)'
;MRNCLKPAYLGVKLDKQLTVKKHVENTTTKAKKRLQLLKTLASSSWDSDKQTLRVLYLGYVRCAQNYGNSILTMCSQTTREIQNNVLRFLNGGMRSTPTAAYEILATWNPLKWTEKRHPWNCLKEAK
;
A
#
# COMPACT_ATOMS: atom_id res chain seq x y z
N MET A 1 -0.49 -23.24 -30.38
CA MET A 1 -1.44 -23.43 -29.25
C MET A 1 -0.92 -22.69 -28.02
N ARG A 2 -1.66 -21.68 -27.53
CA ARG A 2 -1.20 -20.72 -26.51
C ARG A 2 -1.57 -21.19 -25.10
N ASN A 3 -0.84 -22.17 -24.55
CA ASN A 3 -0.90 -22.45 -23.11
C ASN A 3 0.18 -21.61 -22.40
N CYS A 4 -0.20 -20.38 -22.01
CA CYS A 4 0.69 -19.47 -21.30
C CYS A 4 0.67 -19.84 -19.81
N LEU A 5 1.49 -20.80 -19.42
CA LEU A 5 1.81 -21.05 -18.01
C LEU A 5 2.33 -19.73 -17.41
N LYS A 6 1.57 -19.16 -16.47
CA LYS A 6 1.97 -17.97 -15.73
C LYS A 6 2.67 -18.45 -14.46
N PRO A 7 4.02 -18.45 -14.41
CA PRO A 7 4.72 -18.94 -13.25
C PRO A 7 4.34 -18.10 -12.02
N ALA A 8 4.05 -18.79 -10.92
CA ALA A 8 3.86 -18.17 -9.63
C ALA A 8 5.17 -18.32 -8.84
N TYR A 9 5.73 -17.20 -8.41
CA TYR A 9 6.92 -17.17 -7.57
C TYR A 9 6.58 -16.42 -6.28
N LEU A 10 6.79 -17.05 -5.12
CA LEU A 10 6.46 -16.48 -3.80
C LEU A 10 5.01 -15.95 -3.71
N GLY A 11 4.07 -16.61 -4.39
CA GLY A 11 2.66 -16.20 -4.45
C GLY A 11 2.37 -15.01 -5.39
N VAL A 12 3.37 -14.51 -6.12
CA VAL A 12 3.24 -13.47 -7.15
C VAL A 12 3.12 -14.13 -8.51
N LYS A 13 2.06 -13.79 -9.26
CA LYS A 13 1.89 -14.26 -10.65
C LYS A 13 2.65 -13.32 -11.58
N LEU A 14 3.69 -13.84 -12.21
CA LEU A 14 4.50 -13.08 -13.17
C LEU A 14 3.90 -13.24 -14.57
N ASP A 15 3.69 -12.11 -15.24
CA ASP A 15 3.35 -12.08 -16.67
C ASP A 15 4.65 -12.10 -17.50
N LYS A 16 4.58 -12.59 -18.75
CA LYS A 16 5.75 -12.70 -19.65
C LYS A 16 6.50 -11.39 -19.87
N GLN A 17 5.79 -10.27 -19.81
CA GLN A 17 6.34 -8.93 -19.96
C GLN A 17 6.80 -8.31 -18.62
N LEU A 18 6.73 -9.07 -17.52
CA LEU A 18 7.05 -8.61 -16.16
C LEU A 18 6.32 -7.32 -15.76
N THR A 19 5.15 -7.05 -16.36
CA THR A 19 4.34 -5.86 -16.05
C THR A 19 3.51 -6.04 -14.78
N VAL A 20 3.26 -7.29 -14.36
CA VAL A 20 2.68 -7.67 -13.06
C VAL A 20 1.32 -7.00 -12.72
N LYS A 21 0.61 -6.52 -13.75
CA LYS A 21 -0.66 -5.77 -13.62
C LYS A 21 -1.73 -6.55 -12.83
N LYS A 22 -1.92 -7.82 -13.18
CA LYS A 22 -2.93 -8.67 -12.54
C LYS A 22 -2.65 -8.91 -11.05
N HIS A 23 -1.38 -8.94 -10.65
CA HIS A 23 -1.02 -9.07 -9.24
C HIS A 23 -1.25 -7.76 -8.48
N VAL A 24 -1.00 -6.60 -9.11
CA VAL A 24 -1.29 -5.27 -8.53
C VAL A 24 -2.80 -5.11 -8.30
N GLU A 25 -3.62 -5.49 -9.26
CA GLU A 25 -5.10 -5.50 -9.12
C GLU A 25 -5.55 -6.40 -7.96
N ASN A 26 -4.99 -7.61 -7.84
CA ASN A 26 -5.30 -8.50 -6.73
C ASN A 26 -4.85 -7.94 -5.37
N THR A 27 -3.72 -7.25 -5.32
CA THR A 27 -3.19 -6.67 -4.08
C THR A 27 -3.98 -5.43 -3.67
N THR A 28 -4.34 -4.58 -4.63
CA THR A 28 -5.19 -3.39 -4.40
C THR A 28 -6.60 -3.79 -3.96
N THR A 29 -7.21 -4.80 -4.58
CA THR A 29 -8.52 -5.32 -4.15
C THR A 29 -8.47 -5.92 -2.74
N LYS A 30 -7.43 -6.69 -2.40
CA LYS A 30 -7.20 -7.18 -1.03
C LYS A 30 -7.05 -6.03 -0.04
N ALA A 31 -6.21 -5.04 -0.34
CA ALA A 31 -6.00 -3.87 0.51
C ALA A 31 -7.29 -3.06 0.70
N LYS A 32 -8.09 -2.86 -0.35
CA LYS A 32 -9.40 -2.19 -0.27
C LYS A 32 -10.39 -2.93 0.64
N LYS A 33 -10.47 -4.26 0.54
CA LYS A 33 -11.32 -5.07 1.44
C LYS A 33 -10.89 -4.92 2.90
N ARG A 34 -9.58 -5.00 3.18
CA ARG A 34 -9.04 -4.81 4.53
C ARG A 34 -9.29 -3.40 5.08
N LEU A 35 -9.20 -2.40 4.22
CA LEU A 35 -9.52 -1.01 4.55
C LEU A 35 -11.01 -0.82 4.87
N GLN A 36 -11.90 -1.47 4.13
CA GLN A 36 -13.33 -1.44 4.42
C GLN A 36 -13.65 -2.05 5.79
N LEU A 37 -13.00 -3.16 6.15
CA LEU A 37 -13.09 -3.73 7.51
C LEU A 37 -12.56 -2.78 8.58
N LEU A 38 -11.44 -2.10 8.32
CA LEU A 38 -10.92 -1.07 9.22
C LEU A 38 -11.92 0.07 9.43
N LYS A 39 -12.63 0.48 8.36
CA LYS A 39 -13.68 1.50 8.44
C LYS A 39 -14.88 1.03 9.26
N THR A 40 -15.34 -0.20 9.07
CA THR A 40 -16.46 -0.73 9.85
C THR A 40 -16.10 -0.86 11.34
N LEU A 41 -14.85 -1.20 11.65
CA LEU A 41 -14.37 -1.22 13.04
C LEU A 41 -14.36 0.16 13.66
N ALA A 42 -13.86 1.16 12.93
CA ALA A 42 -13.81 2.55 13.37
C ALA A 42 -15.20 3.23 13.47
N SER A 43 -16.20 2.74 12.73
CA SER A 43 -17.59 3.24 12.82
C SER A 43 -18.45 2.48 13.84
N SER A 44 -17.97 1.36 14.37
CA SER A 44 -18.64 0.66 15.47
C SER A 44 -18.55 1.51 16.74
N SER A 45 -19.47 1.34 17.70
CA SER A 45 -19.56 2.09 18.97
C SER A 45 -18.33 1.94 19.89
N TRP A 46 -17.28 1.28 19.41
CA TRP A 46 -15.98 1.25 20.05
C TRP A 46 -15.32 2.59 19.84
N ASP A 47 -15.21 3.37 20.91
CA ASP A 47 -14.38 4.57 21.03
C ASP A 47 -12.92 4.21 20.69
N SER A 48 -12.67 4.11 19.38
CA SER A 48 -11.44 3.56 18.84
C SER A 48 -10.42 4.67 18.83
N ASP A 49 -9.55 4.65 19.84
CA ASP A 49 -8.39 5.54 19.87
C ASP A 49 -7.66 5.50 18.51
N LYS A 50 -7.33 6.70 18.00
CA LYS A 50 -6.69 6.87 16.69
C LYS A 50 -5.37 6.10 16.61
N GLN A 51 -4.68 5.90 17.75
CA GLN A 51 -3.47 5.08 17.80
C GLN A 51 -3.76 3.60 17.54
N THR A 52 -4.85 3.07 18.09
CA THR A 52 -5.25 1.66 17.86
C THR A 52 -5.57 1.43 16.38
N LEU A 53 -6.36 2.32 15.77
CA LEU A 53 -6.66 2.24 14.34
C LEU A 53 -5.41 2.37 13.47
N ARG A 54 -4.44 3.18 13.90
CA ARG A 54 -3.13 3.31 13.24
C ARG A 54 -2.34 2.01 13.32
N VAL A 55 -2.23 1.39 14.49
CA VAL A 55 -1.51 0.12 14.66
C VAL A 55 -2.17 -0.98 13.82
N LEU A 56 -3.50 -1.04 13.82
CA LEU A 56 -4.25 -1.99 12.98
C LEU A 56 -4.03 -1.75 11.49
N TYR A 57 -4.02 -0.50 11.03
CA TYR A 57 -3.68 -0.19 9.65
C TYR A 57 -2.28 -0.70 9.27
N LEU A 58 -1.28 -0.43 10.11
CA LEU A 58 0.10 -0.84 9.88
C LEU A 58 0.24 -2.36 9.85
N GLY A 59 -0.33 -3.07 10.83
CA GLY A 59 -0.22 -4.53 10.92
C GLY A 59 -1.04 -5.27 9.85
N TYR A 60 -2.20 -4.75 9.46
CA TYR A 60 -3.13 -5.49 8.61
C TYR A 60 -3.16 -5.04 7.15
N VAL A 61 -3.38 -3.76 6.90
CA VAL A 61 -3.51 -3.23 5.53
C VAL A 61 -2.12 -3.01 4.93
N ARG A 62 -1.24 -2.31 5.67
CA ARG A 62 0.08 -1.93 5.18
C ARG A 62 0.99 -3.13 4.96
N CYS A 63 0.96 -4.15 5.83
CA CYS A 63 1.69 -5.39 5.59
C CYS A 63 1.27 -6.09 4.28
N ALA A 64 -0.03 -6.06 3.91
CA ALA A 64 -0.50 -6.61 2.64
C ALA A 64 0.04 -5.83 1.43
N GLN A 65 0.17 -4.51 1.55
CA GLN A 65 0.71 -3.66 0.49
C GLN A 65 2.23 -3.77 0.37
N ASN A 66 2.93 -3.95 1.49
CA ASN A 66 4.38 -4.11 1.53
C ASN A 66 4.83 -5.46 0.98
N TYR A 67 3.98 -6.50 1.06
CA TYR A 67 4.26 -7.79 0.45
C TYR A 67 4.31 -7.66 -1.08
N GLY A 68 5.49 -7.89 -1.66
CA GLY A 68 5.72 -7.71 -3.09
C GLY A 68 6.05 -6.27 -3.52
N ASN A 69 6.35 -5.36 -2.57
CA ASN A 69 6.66 -3.96 -2.89
C ASN A 69 7.83 -3.78 -3.87
N SER A 70 8.82 -4.68 -3.84
CA SER A 70 9.92 -4.70 -4.81
C SER A 70 9.43 -4.78 -6.26
N ILE A 71 8.34 -5.51 -6.50
CA ILE A 71 7.70 -5.67 -7.81
C ILE A 71 6.67 -4.55 -8.06
N LEU A 72 6.04 -4.04 -7.00
CA LEU A 72 5.09 -2.92 -7.08
C LEU A 72 5.75 -1.55 -7.27
N THR A 73 7.08 -1.41 -7.22
CA THR A 73 7.80 -0.18 -7.61
C THR A 73 7.36 0.29 -9.00
N MET A 74 7.13 -0.65 -9.92
CA MET A 74 6.57 -0.42 -11.26
C MET A 74 5.11 0.07 -11.27
N CYS A 75 4.39 -0.01 -10.15
CA CYS A 75 2.95 0.27 -10.02
C CYS A 75 2.63 1.20 -8.83
N SER A 76 3.56 2.10 -8.50
CA SER A 76 3.55 2.94 -7.30
C SER A 76 2.35 3.90 -7.17
N GLN A 77 1.65 4.22 -8.27
CA GLN A 77 0.53 5.15 -8.25
C GLN A 77 -0.71 4.58 -7.55
N THR A 78 -1.08 3.33 -7.87
CA THR A 78 -2.30 2.69 -7.36
C THR A 78 -2.23 2.40 -5.86
N THR A 79 -1.05 2.01 -5.36
CA THR A 79 -0.82 1.74 -3.95
C THR A 79 -0.80 3.03 -3.13
N ARG A 80 -0.29 4.13 -3.73
CA ARG A 80 -0.30 5.48 -3.14
C ARG A 80 -1.71 6.02 -2.96
N GLU A 81 -2.60 5.85 -3.93
CA GLU A 81 -4.00 6.28 -3.79
C GLU A 81 -4.69 5.60 -2.60
N ILE A 82 -4.46 4.31 -2.40
CA ILE A 82 -5.02 3.58 -1.24
C ILE A 82 -4.44 4.16 0.06
N GLN A 83 -3.12 4.38 0.14
CA GLN A 83 -2.51 5.01 1.32
C GLN A 83 -3.10 6.38 1.61
N ASN A 84 -3.29 7.22 0.60
CA ASN A 84 -3.83 8.57 0.76
C ASN A 84 -5.25 8.54 1.31
N ASN A 85 -6.07 7.61 0.83
CA ASN A 85 -7.43 7.42 1.32
C ASN A 85 -7.46 6.97 2.79
N VAL A 86 -6.51 6.13 3.21
CA VAL A 86 -6.39 5.71 4.62
C VAL A 86 -5.93 6.87 5.50
N LEU A 87 -4.91 7.61 5.08
CA LEU A 87 -4.38 8.76 5.81
C LEU A 87 -5.50 9.76 6.14
N ARG A 88 -6.34 10.07 5.16
CA ARG A 88 -7.50 10.96 5.36
C ARG A 88 -8.51 10.37 6.33
N PHE A 89 -8.83 9.08 6.18
CA PHE A 89 -9.77 8.40 7.06
C PHE A 89 -9.30 8.41 8.53
N LEU A 90 -8.05 8.02 8.80
CA LEU A 90 -7.52 7.91 10.16
C LEU A 90 -7.36 9.28 10.85
N ASN A 91 -7.01 10.31 10.09
CA ASN A 91 -6.86 11.66 10.63
C ASN A 91 -8.18 12.46 10.68
N GLY A 92 -9.29 11.93 10.14
CA GLY A 92 -10.53 12.71 9.95
C GLY A 92 -10.36 13.87 8.96
N GLY A 93 -9.45 13.71 8.00
CA GLY A 93 -9.00 14.76 7.10
C GLY A 93 -9.93 15.02 5.93
N MET A 94 -10.04 16.29 5.53
CA MET A 94 -10.75 16.71 4.30
C MET A 94 -10.08 16.12 3.04
N ARG A 95 -10.79 16.13 1.90
CA ARG A 95 -10.21 15.73 0.60
C ARG A 95 -9.32 16.80 -0.04
N SER A 96 -9.54 18.07 0.28
CA SER A 96 -8.84 19.24 -0.29
C SER A 96 -7.43 19.43 0.25
N THR A 97 -7.12 18.89 1.43
CA THR A 97 -5.81 19.02 2.06
C THR A 97 -4.74 18.22 1.31
N PRO A 98 -3.51 18.75 1.20
CA PRO A 98 -2.42 18.07 0.48
C PRO A 98 -1.98 16.80 1.22
N THR A 99 -1.73 15.71 0.47
CA THR A 99 -1.31 14.42 1.03
C THR A 99 -0.03 14.51 1.85
N ALA A 100 0.92 15.37 1.43
CA ALA A 100 2.19 15.57 2.13
C ALA A 100 1.99 16.03 3.59
N ALA A 101 0.97 16.84 3.86
CA ALA A 101 0.66 17.27 5.22
C ALA A 101 0.26 16.10 6.12
N TYR A 102 -0.56 15.17 5.61
CA TYR A 102 -0.94 13.98 6.38
C TYR A 102 0.21 13.00 6.57
N GLU A 103 1.11 12.87 5.60
CA GLU A 103 2.29 12.03 5.75
C GLU A 103 3.19 12.52 6.90
N ILE A 104 3.36 13.85 7.00
CA ILE A 104 4.11 14.49 8.09
C ILE A 104 3.41 14.29 9.43
N LEU A 105 2.12 14.62 9.52
CA LEU A 105 1.32 14.50 10.75
C LEU A 105 1.26 13.06 11.26
N ALA A 106 1.15 12.10 10.34
CA ALA A 106 1.00 10.72 10.71
C ALA A 106 2.33 10.07 11.15
N THR A 107 3.49 10.72 10.98
CA THR A 107 4.83 10.10 11.12
C THR A 107 4.92 8.77 10.35
N TRP A 108 4.23 8.68 9.20
CA TRP A 108 4.27 7.48 8.35
C TRP A 108 5.31 7.69 7.27
N ASN A 109 6.13 6.66 7.00
CA ASN A 109 6.95 6.69 5.80
C ASN A 109 6.04 6.61 4.56
N PRO A 110 6.09 7.62 3.67
CA PRO A 110 5.41 7.50 2.39
C PRO A 110 5.96 6.29 1.66
N LEU A 111 5.12 5.56 0.89
CA LEU A 111 5.60 4.43 0.08
C LEU A 111 6.79 4.83 -0.83
N LYS A 112 6.82 6.10 -1.26
CA LYS A 112 7.93 6.68 -2.03
C LYS A 112 9.28 6.68 -1.28
N TRP A 113 9.27 6.89 0.04
CA TRP A 113 10.50 6.91 0.82
C TRP A 113 11.05 5.50 1.03
N THR A 114 10.17 4.51 1.20
CA THR A 114 10.60 3.11 1.25
C THR A 114 11.20 2.64 -0.07
N GLU A 115 10.71 3.15 -1.21
CA GLU A 115 11.27 2.88 -2.53
C GLU A 115 12.69 3.46 -2.70
N LYS A 116 12.91 4.72 -2.30
CA LYS A 116 14.26 5.34 -2.37
C LYS A 116 15.27 4.68 -1.45
N ARG A 117 14.84 4.29 -0.25
CA ARG A 117 15.72 3.70 0.77
C ARG A 117 16.04 2.22 0.52
N HIS A 118 15.46 1.60 -0.52
CA HIS A 118 15.85 0.24 -0.89
C HIS A 118 17.33 0.21 -1.27
N PRO A 119 18.13 -0.74 -0.75
CA PRO A 119 19.57 -0.77 -0.96
C PRO A 119 19.96 -0.76 -2.45
N TRP A 120 19.15 -1.39 -3.30
CA TRP A 120 19.32 -1.39 -4.76
C TRP A 120 19.24 0.00 -5.43
N ASN A 121 18.48 0.94 -4.86
CA ASN A 121 18.35 2.30 -5.39
C ASN A 121 19.41 3.23 -4.81
N CYS A 122 19.76 3.09 -3.53
CA CYS A 122 20.89 3.81 -2.93
C CYS A 122 22.22 3.51 -3.64
N LEU A 123 22.42 2.28 -4.12
CA LEU A 123 23.60 1.90 -4.92
C LEU A 123 23.64 2.55 -6.30
N LYS A 124 22.49 2.98 -6.84
CA LYS A 124 22.43 3.69 -8.13
C LYS A 124 22.69 5.19 -7.98
N GLU A 125 22.39 5.77 -6.83
CA GLU A 125 22.65 7.19 -6.51
C GLU A 125 24.10 7.42 -6.06
N ALA A 126 24.81 6.38 -5.63
CA ALA A 126 26.21 6.42 -5.19
C ALA A 126 27.24 6.32 -6.34
N LYS A 127 26.80 6.47 -7.60
CA LYS A 127 27.60 6.31 -8.82
C LYS A 127 27.36 7.49 -9.74
#